data_AF-A0A2E4CBQ3-F1
#
_entry.id   AF-A0A2E4CBQ3-F1
#
_cell.length_a   1.000
_cell.length_b   1.000
_cell.length_c   1.000
_cell.angle_alpha   90.00
_cell.angle_beta   90.00
_cell.angle_gamma   90.00
#
_symmetry.space_group_name_H-M   'P 1'
#
loop_
_entity.id
_entity.type
_entity.pdbx_description
1 polymer ?
#
loop_
_entity_poly.entity_id
_entity_poly.type
_entity_poly.pdbx_seq_one_letter_code
_entity_poly.pdbx_strand_id
1 'polypeptide(L)'
;MHLVPLAVNTLWRPVHSGNLCEQWRNMYEQAVDLHVDVESVVSMESMSRYPTGDKKKTAIYSCCRDILRNDPFARHAFHNNLAEMRSYVVGLLRKQKARCAVSGFVLQHKAGKSSTPYVLSVDAICPLSGHVQDNMRLVCLCFNTVNHAKSKAWFDPDDSAIVRWTHPVFVQYIGVVKRNDLL
;
A
#
# COMPACT_ATOMS: atom_id res chain seq x y z
N MET A 1 -1.24 14.19 23.93
CA MET A 1 -0.63 14.03 22.59
C MET A 1 -1.78 13.82 21.62
N HIS A 2 -2.08 14.80 20.76
CA HIS A 2 -3.20 14.71 19.83
C HIS A 2 -2.83 13.74 18.70
N LEU A 3 -3.54 12.61 18.60
CA LEU A 3 -3.47 11.74 17.44
C LEU A 3 -4.04 12.52 16.25
N VAL A 4 -3.22 12.76 15.22
CA VAL A 4 -3.73 13.31 13.97
C VAL A 4 -4.67 12.28 13.36
N PRO A 5 -5.95 12.59 13.12
CA PRO A 5 -6.86 11.67 12.46
C PRO A 5 -6.37 11.49 11.02
N LEU A 6 -5.68 10.38 10.77
CA LEU A 6 -5.30 10.00 9.42
C LEU A 6 -6.46 9.27 8.76
N ALA A 7 -6.79 9.69 7.54
CA ALA A 7 -7.81 9.02 6.75
C ALA A 7 -7.42 7.56 6.52
N VAL A 8 -8.43 6.71 6.38
CA VAL A 8 -8.26 5.32 5.91
C VAL A 8 -9.12 5.15 4.68
N ASN A 9 -8.64 4.34 3.73
CA ASN A 9 -9.39 4.09 2.52
C ASN A 9 -10.64 3.24 2.84
N THR A 10 -11.82 3.88 2.85
CA THR A 10 -13.12 3.30 3.22
C THR A 10 -13.70 2.37 2.16
N LEU A 11 -13.02 2.17 1.01
CA LEU A 11 -13.30 1.05 0.12
C LEU A 11 -13.18 -0.30 0.86
N TRP A 12 -12.47 -0.30 1.98
CA TRP A 12 -12.54 -1.34 2.99
C TRP A 12 -13.63 -0.99 4.04
N ARG A 13 -14.61 -1.87 4.21
CA ARG A 13 -15.57 -1.81 5.33
C ARG A 13 -15.12 -2.80 6.40
N PRO A 14 -14.75 -2.35 7.62
CA PRO A 14 -14.59 -3.26 8.74
C PRO A 14 -15.89 -4.04 8.91
N VAL A 15 -15.79 -5.37 9.00
CA VAL A 15 -16.96 -6.26 9.13
C VAL A 15 -17.63 -6.11 10.51
N HIS A 16 -16.95 -5.46 11.46
CA HIS A 16 -17.39 -5.36 12.85
C HIS A 16 -17.32 -3.93 13.38
N SER A 17 -18.34 -3.52 14.13
CA SER A 17 -18.48 -2.27 14.88
C SER A 17 -17.52 -2.13 16.08
N GLY A 18 -16.42 -2.88 16.10
CA GLY A 18 -15.44 -2.90 17.19
C GLY A 18 -14.37 -1.82 17.07
N ASN A 19 -13.54 -1.70 18.11
CA ASN A 19 -12.39 -0.80 18.14
C ASN A 19 -11.37 -1.17 17.04
N LEU A 20 -11.26 -0.34 16.00
CA LEU A 20 -10.40 -0.61 14.85
C LEU A 20 -8.91 -0.68 15.23
N CYS A 21 -8.49 0.12 16.22
CA CYS A 21 -7.10 0.10 16.69
C CYS A 21 -6.76 -1.22 17.37
N GLU A 22 -7.70 -1.78 18.15
CA GLU A 22 -7.53 -3.08 18.79
C GLU A 22 -7.46 -4.21 17.74
N GLN A 23 -8.33 -4.18 16.73
CA GLN A 23 -8.29 -5.13 15.62
C GLN A 23 -6.94 -5.07 14.91
N TRP A 24 -6.45 -3.88 14.56
CA TRP A 24 -5.15 -3.73 13.89
C TRP A 24 -3.98 -4.11 14.79
N ARG A 25 -4.06 -3.90 16.10
CA ARG A 25 -3.04 -4.35 17.05
C ARG A 25 -2.93 -5.87 17.05
N ASN A 26 -4.06 -6.56 17.20
CA ASN A 26 -4.11 -8.02 17.17
C ASN A 26 -3.58 -8.56 15.84
N MET A 27 -3.96 -7.91 14.72
CA MET A 27 -3.47 -8.28 13.39
C MET A 27 -1.95 -8.04 13.26
N TYR A 28 -1.43 -6.95 13.83
CA TYR A 28 0.00 -6.65 13.81
C TYR A 28 0.81 -7.68 14.57
N GLU A 29 0.37 -8.04 15.77
CA GLU A 29 1.03 -9.05 16.60
C GLU A 29 1.05 -10.42 15.92
N GLN A 30 0.00 -10.79 15.19
CA GLN A 30 -0.05 -12.04 14.43
C GLN A 30 0.80 -11.99 13.15
N ALA A 31 0.89 -10.83 12.50
CA ALA A 31 1.50 -10.72 11.17
C ALA A 31 3.01 -10.46 11.20
N VAL A 32 3.54 -9.81 12.25
CA VAL A 32 4.95 -9.36 12.28
C VAL A 32 5.92 -10.55 12.21
N ASP A 33 5.60 -11.65 12.87
CA ASP A 33 6.45 -12.84 12.95
C ASP A 33 6.07 -13.94 11.92
N LEU A 34 5.02 -13.72 11.12
CA LEU A 34 4.57 -14.71 10.13
C LEU A 34 5.62 -14.93 9.04
N HIS A 35 6.10 -16.16 8.85
CA HIS A 35 6.97 -16.47 7.73
C HIS A 35 6.23 -16.27 6.40
N VAL A 36 6.86 -15.59 5.44
CA VAL A 36 6.28 -15.35 4.11
C VAL A 36 7.19 -15.96 3.06
N ASP A 37 6.63 -16.83 2.24
CA ASP A 37 7.26 -17.27 1.00
C ASP A 37 7.18 -16.13 -0.04
N VAL A 38 8.19 -15.27 0.00
CA VAL A 38 8.28 -14.08 -0.85
C VAL A 38 8.28 -14.46 -2.33
N GLU A 39 8.95 -15.53 -2.71
CA GLU A 39 9.07 -15.92 -4.12
C GLU A 39 7.75 -16.47 -4.67
N SER A 40 6.96 -17.18 -3.85
CA SER A 40 5.60 -17.55 -4.22
C SER A 40 4.71 -16.32 -4.48
N VAL A 41 4.75 -15.32 -3.59
CA VAL A 41 4.00 -14.05 -3.76
C VAL A 41 4.44 -13.30 -5.02
N VAL A 42 5.76 -13.19 -5.24
CA VAL A 42 6.37 -12.55 -6.40
C VAL A 42 6.01 -13.26 -7.70
N SER A 43 6.10 -14.60 -7.72
CA SER A 43 5.71 -15.42 -8.87
C SER A 43 4.26 -15.17 -9.25
N MET A 44 3.37 -15.13 -8.24
CA MET A 44 1.95 -14.83 -8.46
C MET A 44 1.70 -13.44 -9.05
N GLU A 45 2.34 -12.38 -8.55
CA GLU A 45 2.13 -11.02 -9.06
C GLU A 45 2.84 -10.74 -10.40
N SER A 46 3.88 -11.53 -10.73
CA SER A 46 4.61 -11.42 -12.00
C SER A 46 3.77 -11.89 -13.19
N MET A 47 2.82 -12.79 -12.96
CA MET A 47 1.89 -13.25 -14.00
C MET A 47 1.03 -12.11 -14.54
N SER A 48 0.65 -12.16 -15.83
CA SER A 48 -0.28 -11.19 -16.41
C SER A 48 -1.74 -11.46 -16.02
N ARG A 49 -2.05 -12.71 -15.64
CA ARG A 49 -3.36 -13.23 -15.22
C ARG A 49 -3.17 -14.37 -14.23
N TYR A 50 -4.17 -14.63 -13.38
CA TYR A 50 -4.10 -15.77 -12.46
C TYR A 50 -4.27 -17.12 -13.20
N PRO A 51 -3.61 -18.20 -12.73
CA PRO A 51 -3.72 -19.54 -13.34
C PRO A 51 -5.10 -20.17 -13.20
N THR A 52 -5.92 -19.68 -12.27
CA THR A 52 -7.21 -20.25 -11.87
C THR A 52 -8.33 -20.08 -12.91
N GLY A 53 -8.01 -19.75 -14.17
CA GLY A 53 -8.98 -19.52 -15.24
C GLY A 53 -9.77 -18.20 -15.12
N ASP A 54 -9.66 -17.51 -13.99
CA ASP A 54 -10.22 -16.18 -13.80
C ASP A 54 -9.46 -15.19 -14.70
N LYS A 55 -10.19 -14.50 -15.60
CA LYS A 55 -9.65 -13.40 -16.45
C LYS A 55 -9.16 -12.18 -15.65
N LYS A 56 -8.99 -12.31 -14.32
CA LYS A 56 -8.62 -11.24 -13.40
C LYS A 56 -7.13 -10.95 -13.52
N LYS A 57 -6.84 -9.66 -13.58
CA LYS A 57 -5.48 -9.11 -13.57
C LYS A 57 -4.92 -9.16 -12.15
N THR A 58 -3.61 -9.27 -12.02
CA THR A 58 -2.93 -9.19 -10.72
C THR A 58 -3.09 -7.79 -10.10
N ALA A 59 -2.81 -7.65 -8.80
CA ALA A 59 -2.93 -6.37 -8.11
C ALA A 59 -1.91 -5.37 -8.66
N ILE A 60 -0.65 -5.79 -8.82
CA ILE A 60 0.43 -4.98 -9.41
C ILE A 60 0.07 -4.58 -10.84
N TYR A 61 -0.42 -5.52 -11.66
CA TYR A 61 -0.84 -5.17 -13.03
C TYR A 61 -1.89 -4.07 -13.02
N SER A 62 -2.93 -4.21 -12.18
CA SER A 62 -4.05 -3.28 -12.11
C SER A 62 -3.59 -1.90 -11.65
N CYS A 63 -2.79 -1.84 -10.58
CA CYS A 63 -2.21 -0.61 -10.06
C CYS A 63 -1.33 0.09 -11.11
N CYS A 64 -0.38 -0.62 -11.72
CA CYS A 64 0.54 -0.01 -12.69
C CYS A 64 -0.19 0.57 -13.90
N ARG A 65 -1.20 -0.16 -14.43
CA ARG A 65 -2.03 0.34 -15.54
C ARG A 65 -2.77 1.62 -15.13
N ASP A 66 -3.40 1.61 -13.96
CA ASP A 66 -4.20 2.74 -13.52
C ASP A 66 -3.32 3.96 -13.20
N ILE A 67 -2.11 3.73 -12.67
CA ILE A 67 -1.10 4.77 -12.44
C ILE A 67 -0.61 5.38 -13.76
N LEU A 68 -0.18 4.58 -14.74
CA LEU A 68 0.27 5.11 -16.04
C LEU A 68 -0.84 5.91 -16.75
N ARG A 69 -2.11 5.51 -16.58
CA ARG A 69 -3.24 6.25 -17.11
C ARG A 69 -3.39 7.63 -16.46
N ASN A 70 -3.20 7.74 -15.14
CA ASN A 70 -3.61 8.93 -14.38
C ASN A 70 -2.42 9.80 -13.89
N ASP A 71 -1.18 9.30 -13.87
CA ASP A 71 0.00 10.01 -13.35
C ASP A 71 1.00 10.35 -14.47
N PRO A 72 1.08 11.62 -14.90
CA PRO A 72 2.04 12.06 -15.91
C PRO A 72 3.51 11.81 -15.53
N PHE A 73 3.86 11.90 -14.24
CA PHE A 73 5.23 11.67 -13.77
C PHE A 73 5.62 10.20 -13.99
N ALA A 74 4.70 9.28 -13.73
CA ALA A 74 4.91 7.85 -13.99
C ALA A 74 5.10 7.57 -15.48
N ARG A 75 4.29 8.20 -16.35
CA ARG A 75 4.46 8.06 -17.80
C ARG A 75 5.81 8.54 -18.27
N HIS A 76 6.31 9.65 -17.72
CA HIS A 76 7.65 10.14 -18.06
C HIS A 76 8.73 9.18 -17.56
N ALA A 77 8.70 8.81 -16.27
CA ALA A 77 9.73 7.98 -15.64
C ALA A 77 9.81 6.56 -16.19
N PHE A 78 8.70 6.00 -16.68
CA PHE A 78 8.63 4.65 -17.23
C PHE A 78 8.33 4.64 -18.73
N HIS A 79 8.53 5.74 -19.45
CA HIS A 79 8.32 5.82 -20.90
C HIS A 79 6.92 5.33 -21.36
N ASN A 80 5.90 5.52 -20.52
CA ASN A 80 4.55 4.97 -20.69
C ASN A 80 4.51 3.45 -20.91
N ASN A 81 5.52 2.72 -20.42
CA ASN A 81 5.73 1.30 -20.58
C ASN A 81 5.25 0.53 -19.35
N LEU A 82 4.11 -0.18 -19.51
CA LEU A 82 3.53 -0.98 -18.44
C LEU A 82 4.43 -2.14 -18.00
N ALA A 83 5.19 -2.76 -18.91
CA ALA A 83 6.07 -3.87 -18.55
C ALA A 83 7.25 -3.39 -17.70
N GLU A 84 7.83 -2.24 -18.05
CA GLU A 84 8.92 -1.60 -17.30
C GLU A 84 8.49 -1.24 -15.88
N MET A 85 7.36 -0.54 -15.74
CA MET A 85 6.83 -0.18 -14.43
C MET A 85 6.47 -1.42 -13.59
N ARG A 86 5.85 -2.44 -14.20
CA ARG A 86 5.53 -3.70 -13.50
C ARG A 86 6.78 -4.40 -12.98
N SER A 87 7.83 -4.48 -13.80
CA SER A 87 9.11 -5.07 -13.39
C SER A 87 9.69 -4.37 -12.16
N TYR A 88 9.68 -3.03 -12.18
CA TYR A 88 10.11 -2.23 -11.03
C TYR A 88 9.29 -2.53 -9.77
N VAL A 89 7.96 -2.53 -9.88
CA VAL A 89 7.06 -2.75 -8.73
C VAL A 89 7.16 -4.18 -8.19
N VAL A 90 7.40 -5.19 -9.04
CA VAL A 90 7.72 -6.56 -8.61
C VAL A 90 9.06 -6.61 -7.86
N GLY A 91 10.07 -5.89 -8.34
CA GLY A 91 11.34 -5.73 -7.62
C GLY A 91 11.14 -5.11 -6.24
N LEU A 92 10.26 -4.12 -6.14
CA LEU A 92 9.88 -3.49 -4.87
C LEU A 92 9.15 -4.47 -3.93
N LEU A 93 8.30 -5.35 -4.46
CA LEU A 93 7.64 -6.41 -3.68
C LEU A 93 8.67 -7.34 -3.03
N ARG A 94 9.69 -7.76 -3.80
CA ARG A 94 10.79 -8.57 -3.27
C ARG A 94 11.61 -7.80 -2.23
N LYS A 95 11.98 -6.54 -2.51
CA LYS A 95 12.74 -5.67 -1.59
C LYS A 95 12.00 -5.46 -0.26
N GLN A 96 10.68 -5.34 -0.30
CA GLN A 96 9.83 -5.22 0.89
C GLN A 96 9.48 -6.57 1.53
N LYS A 97 10.06 -7.69 1.08
CA LYS A 97 9.75 -9.04 1.57
C LYS A 97 8.25 -9.35 1.58
N ALA A 98 7.52 -8.88 0.55
CA ALA A 98 6.07 -8.98 0.43
C ALA A 98 5.27 -8.37 1.60
N ARG A 99 5.82 -7.33 2.27
CA ARG A 99 5.16 -6.66 3.40
C ARG A 99 4.82 -5.20 3.10
N CYS A 100 3.75 -4.73 3.74
CA CYS A 100 3.30 -3.36 3.71
C CYS A 100 4.33 -2.43 4.37
N ALA A 101 4.77 -1.39 3.68
CA ALA A 101 5.73 -0.42 4.20
C ALA A 101 5.18 0.45 5.36
N VAL A 102 3.86 0.47 5.57
CA VAL A 102 3.21 1.18 6.68
C VAL A 102 3.01 0.25 7.87
N SER A 103 2.37 -0.90 7.68
CA SER A 103 1.94 -1.75 8.80
C SER A 103 2.79 -2.98 9.04
N GLY A 104 3.69 -3.34 8.11
CA GLY A 104 4.43 -4.60 8.15
C GLY A 104 3.60 -5.84 7.84
N PHE A 105 2.29 -5.70 7.58
CA PHE A 105 1.41 -6.80 7.23
C PHE A 105 1.83 -7.44 5.91
N VAL A 106 1.63 -8.76 5.80
CA VAL A 106 1.84 -9.48 4.55
C VAL A 106 0.85 -8.96 3.51
N LEU A 107 1.38 -8.51 2.38
CA LEU A 107 0.57 -8.02 1.27
C LEU A 107 -0.12 -9.21 0.60
N GLN A 108 -1.42 -9.09 0.43
CA GLN A 108 -2.23 -10.10 -0.22
C GLN A 108 -2.65 -9.65 -1.61
N HIS A 109 -2.73 -10.63 -2.49
CA HIS A 109 -3.34 -10.53 -3.79
C HIS A 109 -4.83 -10.27 -3.64
N LYS A 110 -5.44 -9.58 -4.60
CA LYS A 110 -6.89 -9.38 -4.62
C LYS A 110 -7.62 -10.68 -4.99
N ALA A 111 -7.83 -11.57 -4.03
CA ALA A 111 -8.57 -12.81 -4.21
C ALA A 111 -10.09 -12.57 -4.14
N GLY A 112 -10.70 -12.22 -5.28
CA GLY A 112 -12.17 -12.18 -5.40
C GLY A 112 -12.87 -11.02 -4.66
N LYS A 113 -14.05 -11.30 -4.08
CA LYS A 113 -14.93 -10.33 -3.39
C LYS A 113 -14.54 -10.07 -1.92
N SER A 114 -13.52 -10.74 -1.39
CA SER A 114 -13.17 -10.55 0.03
C SER A 114 -12.48 -9.20 0.22
N SER A 115 -13.07 -8.39 1.10
CA SER A 115 -12.59 -7.08 1.52
C SER A 115 -11.52 -7.24 2.59
N THR A 116 -10.41 -7.92 2.28
CA THR A 116 -9.30 -7.95 3.24
C THR A 116 -8.59 -6.58 3.21
N PRO A 117 -8.19 -6.02 4.36
CA PRO A 117 -7.47 -4.75 4.37
C PRO A 117 -6.09 -4.88 3.74
N TYR A 118 -5.59 -6.12 3.60
CA TYR A 118 -4.23 -6.46 3.18
C TYR A 118 -3.97 -6.40 1.67
N VAL A 119 -5.00 -6.06 0.88
CA VAL A 119 -4.85 -6.00 -0.57
C VAL A 119 -3.72 -5.04 -0.93
N LEU A 120 -2.79 -5.55 -1.74
CA LEU A 120 -1.64 -4.79 -2.22
C LEU A 120 -2.09 -3.54 -2.98
N SER A 121 -1.40 -2.43 -2.70
CA SER A 121 -1.51 -1.18 -3.44
C SER A 121 -0.14 -0.55 -3.62
N VAL A 122 0.03 0.18 -4.73
CA VAL A 122 1.23 0.97 -5.01
C VAL A 122 0.94 2.41 -4.56
N ASP A 123 1.74 2.91 -3.64
CA ASP A 123 1.62 4.25 -3.06
C ASP A 123 2.84 5.12 -3.44
N ALA A 124 2.60 6.40 -3.67
CA ALA A 124 3.64 7.40 -3.86
C ALA A 124 4.02 8.00 -2.50
N ILE A 125 5.26 7.77 -2.05
CA ILE A 125 5.76 8.23 -0.74
C ILE A 125 5.52 9.73 -0.59
N CYS A 126 5.91 10.51 -1.60
CA CYS A 126 5.52 11.90 -1.80
C CYS A 126 4.52 12.01 -2.96
N PRO A 127 3.22 12.24 -2.70
CA PRO A 127 2.22 12.33 -3.76
C PRO A 127 2.57 13.36 -4.84
N LEU A 128 3.12 14.52 -4.46
CA LEU A 128 3.50 15.59 -5.39
C LEU A 128 4.58 15.16 -6.40
N SER A 129 5.48 14.27 -6.00
CA SER A 129 6.54 13.74 -6.88
C SER A 129 6.06 12.59 -7.79
N GLY A 130 4.81 12.12 -7.62
CA GLY A 130 4.20 11.08 -8.44
C GLY A 130 4.82 9.69 -8.31
N HIS A 131 4.35 8.73 -9.09
CA HIS A 131 4.82 7.35 -9.02
C HIS A 131 6.08 7.15 -9.88
N VAL A 132 7.22 7.60 -9.35
CA VAL A 132 8.54 7.45 -9.96
C VAL A 132 9.41 6.49 -9.15
N GLN A 133 10.53 6.06 -9.74
CA GLN A 133 11.53 5.25 -9.04
C GLN A 133 11.94 5.96 -7.74
N ASP A 134 12.12 5.18 -6.67
CA ASP A 134 12.49 5.62 -5.31
C ASP A 134 11.45 6.49 -4.58
N ASN A 135 10.37 6.90 -5.25
CA ASN A 135 9.20 7.53 -4.61
C ASN A 135 8.01 6.58 -4.49
N MET A 136 8.19 5.29 -4.75
CA MET A 136 7.14 4.29 -4.63
C MET A 136 7.38 3.36 -3.44
N ARG A 137 6.28 2.94 -2.80
CA ARG A 137 6.26 1.88 -1.79
C ARG A 137 5.01 1.02 -1.98
N LEU A 138 5.07 -0.22 -1.54
CA LEU A 138 3.88 -1.08 -1.47
C LEU A 138 3.24 -1.00 -0.09
N VAL A 139 1.93 -0.79 -0.07
CA VAL A 139 1.14 -0.67 1.15
C VAL A 139 -0.14 -1.49 1.04
N CYS A 140 -0.76 -1.77 2.19
CA CYS A 140 -2.14 -2.25 2.22
C CYS A 140 -3.07 -1.14 1.71
N LEU A 141 -4.06 -1.49 0.89
CA LEU A 141 -5.00 -0.56 0.26
C LEU A 141 -5.69 0.38 1.27
N CYS A 142 -5.99 -0.11 2.48
CA CYS A 142 -6.57 0.71 3.55
C CYS A 142 -5.69 1.91 3.97
N PHE A 143 -4.37 1.81 3.79
CA PHE A 143 -3.40 2.89 4.08
C PHE A 143 -3.01 3.69 2.83
N ASN A 144 -3.40 3.26 1.64
CA ASN A 144 -3.29 4.07 0.42
C ASN A 144 -4.50 5.02 0.32
N THR A 145 -4.42 6.12 1.05
CA THR A 145 -5.41 7.19 1.01
C THR A 145 -5.21 8.03 -0.24
N VAL A 146 -6.30 8.30 -0.97
CA VAL A 146 -6.26 9.24 -2.10
C VAL A 146 -5.89 10.61 -1.57
N ASN A 147 -4.66 11.04 -1.85
CA ASN A 147 -4.24 12.39 -1.52
C ASN A 147 -4.63 13.32 -2.69
N HIS A 148 -5.67 14.12 -2.49
CA HIS A 148 -6.12 15.15 -3.43
C HIS A 148 -5.23 16.41 -3.42
N ALA A 149 -4.04 16.39 -2.84
CA ALA A 149 -3.11 17.52 -2.85
C ALA A 149 -2.82 18.04 -4.27
N LYS A 150 -2.79 17.15 -5.28
CA LYS A 150 -2.62 17.53 -6.69
C LYS A 150 -3.83 18.28 -7.28
N SER A 151 -4.95 18.30 -6.57
CA SER A 151 -6.23 18.85 -7.01
C SER A 151 -6.79 19.89 -6.02
N LYS A 152 -6.01 20.30 -5.00
CA LYS A 152 -6.42 21.34 -4.07
C LYS A 152 -6.46 22.68 -4.80
N ALA A 153 -7.66 23.28 -4.87
CA ALA A 153 -7.83 24.64 -5.37
C ALA A 153 -7.46 25.70 -4.32
N TRP A 154 -7.36 25.30 -3.05
CA TRP A 154 -7.05 26.15 -1.91
C TRP A 154 -6.10 25.42 -0.96
N PHE A 155 -5.15 26.15 -0.40
CA PHE A 155 -4.14 25.64 0.52
C PHE A 155 -4.47 26.12 1.93
N ASP A 156 -4.67 25.19 2.87
CA ASP A 156 -4.85 25.52 4.28
C ASP A 156 -3.46 25.66 4.93
N PRO A 157 -3.12 26.80 5.55
CA PRO A 157 -1.89 26.93 6.33
C PRO A 157 -1.77 25.90 7.46
N ASP A 158 -2.89 25.38 7.95
CA ASP A 158 -2.97 24.37 9.02
C ASP A 158 -3.01 22.93 8.48
N ASP A 159 -2.94 22.71 7.16
CA ASP A 159 -2.69 21.39 6.59
C ASP A 159 -1.30 20.90 7.04
N SER A 160 -1.26 20.22 8.18
CA SER A 160 -0.01 19.72 8.75
C SER A 160 0.76 18.87 7.73
N ALA A 161 2.09 18.93 7.76
CA ALA A 161 2.96 18.24 6.81
C ALA A 161 2.79 16.69 6.80
N ILE A 162 2.09 16.12 7.79
CA ILE A 162 1.87 14.68 7.96
C ILE A 162 0.39 14.33 7.72
N VAL A 163 -0.03 14.42 6.46
CA VAL A 163 -1.32 13.87 5.98
C VAL A 163 -1.19 12.44 5.43
N ARG A 164 -0.16 11.68 5.85
CA ARG A 164 0.15 10.37 5.29
C ARG A 164 0.51 9.33 6.33
N TRP A 165 0.13 8.09 6.07
CA TRP A 165 0.58 6.95 6.86
C TRP A 165 2.08 6.71 6.67
N THR A 166 2.80 6.60 7.79
CA THR A 166 4.17 6.10 7.86
C THR A 166 4.21 4.99 8.89
N HIS A 167 5.24 4.14 8.85
CA HIS A 167 5.36 3.09 9.86
C HIS A 167 5.41 3.63 11.30
N PRO A 168 6.20 4.69 11.62
CA PRO A 168 6.18 5.29 12.96
C PRO A 168 4.81 5.79 13.39
N VAL A 169 4.09 6.49 12.50
CA VAL A 169 2.75 7.01 12.81
C VAL A 169 1.75 5.87 13.01
N PHE A 170 1.84 4.81 12.19
CA PHE A 170 1.00 3.62 12.36
C PHE A 170 1.23 2.97 13.72
N VAL A 171 2.48 2.67 14.08
CA VAL A 171 2.84 2.05 15.37
C VAL A 171 2.38 2.89 16.55
N GLN A 172 2.58 4.21 16.48
CA GLN A 172 2.09 5.15 17.49
C GLN A 172 0.56 5.12 17.59
N TYR A 173 -0.14 5.12 16.46
CA TYR A 173 -1.61 5.15 16.39
C TYR A 173 -2.24 3.87 16.98
N ILE A 174 -1.68 2.70 16.67
CA ILE A 174 -2.17 1.44 17.22
C ILE A 174 -1.60 1.12 18.61
N GLY A 175 -0.65 1.92 19.11
CA GLY A 175 -0.08 1.76 20.46
C GLY A 175 0.71 0.48 20.64
N VAL A 176 1.47 0.03 19.64
CA VAL A 176 2.41 -1.09 19.78
C VAL A 176 3.78 -0.55 20.19
N VAL A 177 4.40 -1.14 21.22
CA VAL A 177 5.77 -0.78 21.62
C VAL A 177 6.75 -1.39 20.59
N LYS A 178 7.64 -0.56 20.02
CA LYS A 178 8.69 -1.03 19.09
C LYS A 178 9.43 -2.22 19.71
N ARG A 179 9.37 -3.40 19.11
CA ARG A 179 10.43 -4.40 19.28
C ARG A 179 11.64 -3.87 18.50
N ASN A 180 12.79 -3.77 19.15
CA ASN A 180 13.95 -3.00 18.67
C ASN A 180 14.69 -3.59 17.44
N ASP A 181 14.13 -4.55 16.71
CA ASP A 181 14.92 -5.45 15.86
C ASP A 181 14.53 -5.50 14.36
N LEU A 182 13.96 -4.45 13.79
CA LEU A 182 13.62 -4.42 12.36
C LEU A 182 14.09 -3.14 11.65
N LEU A 183 15.41 -3.00 11.48
CA LEU A 183 16.06 -2.33 10.34
C LEU A 183 17.25 -3.17 9.89
#